data_AF-A0AAV7RKE3-F1
#
_entry.id   AF-A0AAV7RKE3-F1
#
_cell.length_a   1.000
_cell.length_b   1.000
_cell.length_c   1.000
_cell.angle_alpha   90.00
_cell.angle_beta   90.00
_cell.angle_gamma   90.00
#
_symmetry.space_group_name_H-M   'P 1'
#
loop_
_entity.id
_entity.type
_entity.pdbx_description
1 polymer ?
#
loop_
_entity_poly.entity_id
_entity_poly.type
_entity_poly.pdbx_seq_one_letter_code
_entity_poly.pdbx_strand_id
1 'polypeptide(L)'
;MDLCEGVDAHDDPILNLMGTGIALDGTCPSKFKPKSTFLPAIHCDALDVFEREMTKQVKKLRYGVMNVKNNNLSGEQWQALQELKKDHTIVIRQSDKGGNVVIQDTINYVAEGVRQLSDIRC
;
A
#
# COMPACT_ATOMS: atom_id res chain seq x y z
N MET A 1 25.37 70.39 -14.14
CA MET A 1 25.25 69.84 -12.78
C MET A 1 25.43 68.34 -12.90
N ASP A 2 26.68 67.93 -12.73
CA ASP A 2 27.22 66.68 -12.16
C ASP A 2 26.47 65.38 -12.51
N LEU A 3 26.96 64.51 -13.41
CA LEU A 3 28.14 63.62 -13.33
C LEU A 3 28.28 62.84 -12.02
N CYS A 4 28.03 61.53 -12.11
CA CYS A 4 28.88 60.48 -11.54
C CYS A 4 28.75 59.22 -12.42
N GLU A 5 29.72 59.08 -13.30
CA GLU A 5 30.08 57.88 -14.08
C GLU A 5 30.84 56.88 -13.19
N GLY A 6 30.99 55.64 -13.65
CA GLY A 6 31.92 54.69 -13.02
C GLY A 6 31.70 53.24 -13.40
N VAL A 7 31.67 52.94 -14.70
CA VAL A 7 32.00 51.61 -15.24
C VAL A 7 33.45 51.75 -15.67
N ASP A 8 34.36 50.91 -15.17
CA ASP A 8 35.59 50.48 -15.88
C ASP A 8 36.52 49.71 -14.93
N ALA A 9 36.90 48.51 -15.35
CA ALA A 9 38.26 47.96 -15.27
C ALA A 9 38.23 46.57 -15.95
N HIS A 10 38.55 46.51 -17.24
CA HIS A 10 39.88 46.31 -17.82
C HIS A 10 40.31 44.83 -17.87
N ASP A 11 40.40 44.32 -19.10
CA ASP A 11 41.04 43.06 -19.48
C ASP A 11 42.56 43.08 -19.22
N ASP A 12 43.03 41.96 -18.65
CA ASP A 12 44.32 41.24 -18.60
C ASP A 12 45.66 41.90 -18.99
N PRO A 13 46.77 41.42 -18.37
CA PRO A 13 47.66 40.58 -19.19
C PRO A 13 48.21 39.33 -18.49
N ILE A 14 48.31 38.27 -19.31
CA ILE A 14 49.06 37.04 -19.09
C ILE A 14 50.53 37.33 -18.77
N LEU A 15 51.05 36.76 -17.68
CA LEU A 15 52.49 36.58 -17.49
C LEU A 15 52.80 35.35 -16.62
N ASN A 16 53.35 34.32 -17.29
CA ASN A 16 54.30 33.33 -16.78
C ASN A 16 53.84 32.37 -15.66
N LEU A 17 54.32 31.14 -15.53
CA LEU A 17 55.27 30.28 -16.24
C LEU A 17 55.15 28.92 -15.52
N MET A 18 55.25 27.84 -16.28
CA MET A 18 55.55 26.46 -15.86
C MET A 18 56.09 26.31 -14.42
N GLY A 19 55.48 25.45 -13.59
CA GLY A 19 56.20 24.94 -12.42
C GLY A 19 55.37 24.41 -11.26
N THR A 20 55.24 23.08 -11.23
CA THR A 20 55.20 22.21 -10.03
C THR A 20 54.04 22.37 -9.03
N GLY A 21 53.32 21.26 -8.86
CA GLY A 21 52.10 21.16 -8.09
C GLY A 21 52.26 21.43 -6.60
N ILE A 22 51.19 21.98 -6.03
CA ILE A 22 50.93 22.00 -4.61
C ILE A 22 49.44 21.67 -4.45
N ALA A 23 49.17 20.44 -3.97
CA ALA A 23 47.87 20.11 -3.42
C ALA A 23 47.67 20.98 -2.17
N LEU A 24 46.63 21.82 -2.19
CA LEU A 24 46.17 22.57 -1.02
C LEU A 24 44.80 22.02 -0.62
N ASP A 25 44.72 20.77 -0.17
CA ASP A 25 43.57 20.30 0.59
C ASP A 25 43.83 20.54 2.08
N GLY A 26 43.27 21.64 2.58
CA GLY A 26 43.37 22.07 3.97
C GLY A 26 42.70 21.11 4.96
N THR A 27 43.31 19.96 5.22
CA THR A 27 42.94 19.09 6.33
C THR A 27 44.04 19.09 7.39
N CYS A 28 43.72 19.63 8.57
CA CYS A 28 44.55 19.44 9.75
C CYS A 28 44.66 17.94 10.04
N PRO A 29 45.85 17.39 10.33
CA PRO A 29 46.01 15.98 10.65
C PRO A 29 45.31 15.66 11.97
N SER A 30 44.07 15.17 11.85
CA SER A 30 43.32 14.58 12.95
C SER A 30 44.06 13.34 13.43
N LYS A 31 44.37 13.28 14.74
CA LYS A 31 44.89 12.05 15.40
C LYS A 31 43.88 10.89 15.36
N PHE A 32 42.64 11.14 14.95
CA PHE A 32 41.59 10.14 14.86
C PHE A 32 41.51 9.55 13.45
N LYS A 33 41.27 8.24 13.40
CA LYS A 33 40.96 7.53 12.16
C LYS A 33 39.71 8.16 11.51
N PRO A 34 39.63 8.19 10.16
CA PRO A 34 38.43 8.63 9.48
C PRO A 34 37.22 7.80 9.93
N LYS A 35 36.04 8.43 9.94
CA LYS A 35 34.79 7.75 10.32
C LYS A 35 34.58 6.53 9.42
N SER A 36 34.14 5.43 10.03
CA SER A 36 33.82 4.20 9.30
C SER A 36 32.69 4.47 8.30
N THR A 37 32.87 4.00 7.06
CA THR A 37 31.81 3.94 6.03
C THR A 37 31.02 2.63 6.09
N PHE A 38 31.26 1.81 7.11
CA PHE A 38 30.59 0.52 7.27
C PHE A 38 29.09 0.73 7.51
N LEU A 39 28.31 0.39 6.49
CA LEU A 39 26.88 0.19 6.58
C LEU A 39 26.66 -1.33 6.54
N PRO A 40 26.33 -1.98 7.67
CA PRO A 40 26.01 -3.39 7.64
C PRO A 40 24.81 -3.61 6.72
N ALA A 41 24.77 -4.74 6.01
CA ALA A 41 23.58 -5.17 5.31
C ALA A 41 22.51 -5.52 6.38
N ILE A 42 21.73 -4.53 6.79
CA ILE A 42 20.61 -4.71 7.72
C ILE A 42 19.43 -5.17 6.87
N HIS A 43 19.21 -6.48 6.81
CA HIS A 43 17.92 -7.01 6.42
C HIS A 43 17.08 -7.13 7.69
N CYS A 44 15.98 -6.40 7.75
CA CYS A 44 15.07 -6.42 8.88
C CYS A 44 13.65 -6.53 8.33
N ASP A 45 13.03 -7.68 8.56
CA ASP A 45 11.65 -7.93 8.14
C ASP A 45 10.69 -6.84 8.62
N ALA A 46 10.95 -6.27 9.81
CA ALA A 46 10.14 -5.18 10.35
C ALA A 46 10.21 -3.91 9.49
N LEU A 47 11.39 -3.58 8.95
CA LEU A 47 11.57 -2.44 8.04
C LEU A 47 10.90 -2.70 6.69
N ASP A 48 11.02 -3.93 6.16
CA ASP A 48 10.40 -4.30 4.88
C ASP A 48 8.87 -4.30 4.96
N VAL A 49 8.32 -4.81 6.07
CA VAL A 49 6.88 -4.76 6.35
C VAL A 49 6.39 -3.32 6.47
N PHE A 50 7.15 -2.49 7.19
CA PHE A 50 6.83 -1.08 7.35
C PHE A 50 6.84 -0.34 6.00
N GLU A 51 7.89 -0.52 5.20
CA GLU A 51 8.01 0.08 3.87
C GLU A 51 6.83 -0.33 2.97
N ARG A 52 6.49 -1.63 2.97
CA ARG A 52 5.36 -2.15 2.21
C ARG A 52 4.04 -1.52 2.62
N GLU A 53 3.76 -1.43 3.92
CA GLU A 53 2.47 -0.91 4.41
C GLU A 53 2.35 0.60 4.19
N MET A 54 3.44 1.35 4.38
CA MET A 54 3.48 2.79 4.06
C MET A 54 3.28 3.04 2.57
N THR A 55 3.95 2.27 1.71
CA THR A 55 3.79 2.36 0.25
C THR A 55 2.35 2.08 -0.16
N LYS A 56 1.71 1.08 0.45
CA LYS A 56 0.30 0.75 0.22
C LYS A 56 -0.63 1.89 0.64
N GLN A 57 -0.38 2.53 1.78
CA GLN A 57 -1.15 3.69 2.23
C GLN A 57 -1.01 4.89 1.29
N VAL A 58 0.21 5.21 0.85
CA VAL A 58 0.46 6.30 -0.12
C VAL A 58 -0.23 6.02 -1.45
N LYS A 59 -0.16 4.78 -1.97
CA LYS A 59 -0.86 4.37 -3.18
C LYS A 59 -2.38 4.52 -3.02
N LYS A 60 -2.94 4.11 -1.89
CA LYS A 60 -4.38 4.27 -1.58
C LYS A 60 -4.80 5.73 -1.56
N LEU A 61 -3.97 6.63 -1.02
CA LEU A 61 -4.25 8.08 -1.01
C LEU A 61 -4.17 8.70 -2.40
N ARG A 62 -3.17 8.32 -3.20
CA ARG A 62 -2.95 8.88 -4.54
C ARG A 62 -3.95 8.39 -5.60
N TYR A 63 -4.27 7.10 -5.58
CA TYR A 63 -5.07 6.46 -6.64
C TYR A 63 -6.48 6.08 -6.17
N GLY A 64 -6.83 6.36 -4.91
CA GLY A 64 -8.06 5.90 -4.28
C GLY A 64 -8.02 4.41 -3.95
N VAL A 65 -9.08 3.91 -3.30
CA VAL A 65 -9.29 2.47 -3.17
C VAL A 65 -9.73 1.96 -4.54
N MET A 66 -8.82 1.31 -5.28
CA MET A 66 -9.23 0.42 -6.36
C MET A 66 -10.03 -0.71 -5.71
N ASN A 67 -11.36 -0.59 -5.72
CA ASN A 67 -12.26 -1.60 -5.20
C ASN A 67 -12.30 -2.74 -6.22
N VAL A 68 -11.17 -3.43 -6.37
CA VAL A 68 -11.11 -4.68 -7.11
C VAL A 68 -11.90 -5.65 -6.24
N LYS A 69 -13.18 -5.79 -6.55
CA LYS A 69 -14.00 -6.85 -5.99
C LYS A 69 -13.37 -8.14 -6.51
N ASN A 70 -12.45 -8.69 -5.73
CA ASN A 70 -11.97 -10.05 -5.92
C ASN A 70 -13.16 -10.94 -5.57
N ASN A 71 -14.07 -11.11 -6.53
CA ASN A 71 -15.12 -12.10 -6.39
C ASN A 71 -14.42 -13.45 -6.39
N ASN A 72 -14.57 -14.20 -5.30
CA ASN A 72 -14.08 -15.57 -5.20
C ASN A 72 -14.92 -16.55 -6.04
N LEU A 73 -15.79 -16.04 -6.91
CA LEU A 73 -16.71 -16.80 -7.74
C LEU A 73 -16.38 -16.52 -9.21
N SER A 74 -16.35 -17.58 -10.01
CA SER A 74 -16.33 -17.44 -11.47
C SER A 74 -17.63 -16.79 -11.98
N GLY A 75 -17.62 -16.33 -13.23
CA GLY A 75 -18.83 -15.76 -13.85
C GLY A 75 -20.01 -16.74 -13.87
N GLU A 76 -19.74 -18.01 -14.20
CA GLU A 76 -20.74 -19.08 -14.21
C GLU A 76 -21.29 -19.37 -12.81
N GLN A 77 -20.43 -19.43 -11.79
CA GLN A 77 -20.86 -19.62 -10.40
C GLN A 77 -21.70 -18.45 -9.91
N TRP A 78 -21.33 -17.23 -10.29
CA TRP A 78 -22.10 -16.05 -9.97
C TRP A 78 -23.48 -16.09 -10.63
N GLN A 79 -23.55 -16.47 -11.91
CA GLN A 79 -24.82 -16.63 -12.62
C GLN A 79 -25.71 -17.70 -11.97
N ALA A 80 -25.16 -18.89 -11.71
CA ALA A 80 -25.87 -19.96 -11.02
C ALA A 80 -26.39 -19.51 -9.64
N LEU A 81 -25.60 -18.72 -8.90
CA LEU A 81 -26.03 -18.15 -7.62
C LEU A 81 -27.18 -17.14 -7.79
N GLN A 82 -27.17 -16.33 -8.86
CA GLN A 82 -28.29 -15.40 -9.15
C GLN A 82 -29.56 -16.16 -9.54
N GLU A 83 -29.44 -17.24 -10.29
CA GLU A 83 -30.56 -18.11 -10.65
C GLU A 83 -31.13 -18.79 -9.40
N LEU A 84 -30.27 -19.36 -8.55
CA LEU A 84 -30.66 -19.99 -7.29
C LEU A 84 -31.37 -19.00 -6.35
N LYS A 85 -30.95 -17.73 -6.32
CA LYS A 85 -31.61 -16.69 -5.51
C LYS A 85 -33.00 -16.31 -6.00
N LYS A 86 -33.30 -16.53 -7.29
CA LYS A 86 -34.61 -16.24 -7.89
C LYS A 86 -35.59 -17.39 -7.73
N ASP A 87 -35.11 -18.57 -7.34
CA ASP A 87 -35.96 -19.73 -7.11
C ASP A 87 -36.74 -19.58 -5.79
N HIS A 88 -38.06 -19.44 -5.90
CA HIS A 88 -38.97 -19.32 -4.75
C HIS A 88 -39.37 -20.67 -4.15
N THR A 89 -39.00 -21.79 -4.79
CA THR A 89 -39.27 -23.14 -4.27
C THR A 89 -38.31 -23.54 -3.16
N ILE A 90 -37.22 -22.79 -2.99
CA ILE A 90 -36.22 -23.03 -1.95
C ILE A 90 -36.04 -21.82 -1.04
N VAL A 91 -35.61 -22.10 0.19
CA VAL A 91 -35.23 -21.13 1.22
C VAL A 91 -33.76 -21.36 1.56
N ILE A 92 -32.97 -20.28 1.50
CA ILE A 92 -31.55 -20.29 1.83
C ILE A 92 -31.36 -19.56 3.16
N ARG A 93 -30.84 -20.26 4.19
CA ARG A 93 -30.60 -19.72 5.54
C ARG A 93 -29.22 -20.08 6.05
N GLN A 94 -28.68 -19.26 6.94
CA GLN A 94 -27.48 -19.64 7.70
C GLN A 94 -27.82 -20.80 8.62
N SER A 95 -26.92 -21.77 8.72
CA SER A 95 -27.03 -22.85 9.69
C SER A 95 -26.77 -22.30 11.09
N ASP A 96 -27.52 -22.81 12.06
CA ASP A 96 -27.32 -22.52 13.48
C ASP A 96 -25.90 -22.92 13.96
N LYS A 97 -25.33 -23.98 13.35
CA LYS A 97 -23.97 -24.43 13.64
C LYS A 97 -23.00 -23.80 12.65
N GLY A 98 -22.00 -23.11 13.21
CA GLY A 98 -21.20 -22.10 12.52
C GLY A 98 -20.67 -22.48 11.13
N GLY A 99 -20.75 -21.49 10.22
CA GLY A 99 -20.07 -21.47 8.92
C GLY A 99 -20.84 -22.08 7.76
N ASN A 100 -21.89 -22.86 8.01
CA ASN A 100 -22.63 -23.55 6.96
C ASN A 100 -23.91 -22.78 6.53
N VAL A 101 -24.37 -23.08 5.32
CA VAL A 101 -25.64 -22.59 4.75
C VAL A 101 -26.55 -23.80 4.52
N VAL A 102 -27.82 -23.67 4.86
CA VAL A 102 -28.85 -24.70 4.65
C VAL A 102 -29.77 -24.26 3.52
N ILE A 103 -30.06 -25.19 2.62
CA ILE A 103 -31.06 -25.05 1.56
C ILE A 103 -32.22 -25.96 1.93
N GLN A 104 -33.43 -25.41 1.96
CA GLN A 104 -34.64 -26.14 2.34
C GLN A 104 -35.74 -25.89 1.30
N ASP A 105 -36.58 -26.88 1.07
CA ASP A 105 -37.81 -26.69 0.29
C ASP A 105 -38.77 -25.75 1.04
N THR A 106 -39.33 -24.77 0.34
CA THR A 106 -40.17 -23.71 0.93
C THR A 106 -41.41 -24.29 1.61
N ILE A 107 -42.06 -25.28 1.00
CA ILE A 107 -43.30 -25.87 1.53
C ILE A 107 -43.03 -26.56 2.87
N ASN A 108 -42.02 -27.42 2.89
CA ASN A 108 -41.63 -28.14 4.11
C ASN A 108 -41.11 -27.20 5.19
N TYR A 109 -40.34 -26.17 4.82
CA TYR A 109 -39.86 -25.16 5.77
C TYR A 109 -41.00 -24.43 6.47
N VAL A 110 -42.02 -24.01 5.72
CA VAL A 110 -43.21 -23.34 6.28
C VAL A 110 -44.01 -24.30 7.15
N ALA A 111 -44.25 -25.53 6.68
CA ALA A 111 -44.99 -26.54 7.44
C ALA A 111 -44.32 -26.85 8.79
N GLU A 112 -42.98 -26.98 8.80
CA GLU A 112 -42.22 -27.20 10.02
C GLU A 112 -42.27 -26.01 10.96
N GLY A 113 -42.18 -24.77 10.44
CA GLY A 113 -42.34 -23.56 11.25
C GLY A 113 -43.70 -23.49 11.94
N VAL A 114 -44.78 -23.81 11.21
CA VAL A 114 -46.14 -23.88 11.79
C VAL A 114 -46.23 -24.98 12.85
N ARG A 115 -45.62 -26.14 12.61
CA ARG A 115 -45.58 -27.25 13.57
C ARG A 115 -44.88 -26.84 14.88
N GLN A 116 -43.76 -26.13 14.78
CA GLN A 116 -43.02 -25.65 15.96
C GLN A 116 -43.78 -24.58 16.74
N LEU A 117 -44.43 -23.64 16.04
CA LEU A 117 -45.20 -22.55 16.67
C LEU A 117 -46.52 -23.02 17.28
N SER A 118 -47.05 -24.16 16.82
CA SER A 118 -48.28 -24.74 17.34
C SER A 118 -48.07 -25.73 18.49
N ASP A 119 -46.82 -26.05 18.85
CA ASP A 119 -46.56 -26.91 20.02
C ASP A 119 -46.78 -26.10 21.32
N ILE A 120 -47.85 -26.47 22.02
CA ILE A 120 -48.29 -25.86 23.30
C ILE A 120 -47.55 -26.42 24.51
N ARG A 121 -46.65 -27.40 24.32
CA ARG A 121 -45.87 -27.99 25.40
C ARG A 121 -44.61 -27.18 25.61
N CYS A 122 -44.62 -26.34 26.65
CA CYS A 122 -43.44 -25.68 27.20
C CYS A 122 -42.63 -26.65 28.07
#